data_AF-A0A528DLZ1-F1
#
_entry.id   AF-A0A528DLZ1-F1
#
_cell.length_a   1.000
_cell.length_b   1.000
_cell.length_c   1.000
_cell.angle_alpha   90.00
_cell.angle_beta   90.00
_cell.angle_gamma   90.00
#
_symmetry.space_group_name_H-M   'P 1'
#
loop_
_entity.id
_entity.type
_entity.pdbx_description
1 polymer ?
#
loop_
_entity_poly.entity_id
_entity_poly.type
_entity_poly.pdbx_seq_one_letter_code
_entity_poly.pdbx_strand_id
1 'polypeptide(L)'
;MSYTASFAVMEVTVRGVLPIGDTTENVTYFILDAVKSSIVGQVILPKAVKRSLAVALTVKVPSSAGKLAIGTFDDGGNFQVASFLRVEPPAVQSPGGAVGASGR
;
A
#
# COMPACT_ATOMS: atom_id res chain seq x y z
N MET A 1 -2.49 28.95 15.22
CA MET A 1 -2.78 28.51 13.84
C MET A 1 -3.02 27.01 13.84
N SER A 2 -4.25 26.57 13.61
CA SER A 2 -4.58 25.15 13.44
C SER A 2 -4.62 24.86 11.94
N TYR A 3 -3.63 24.14 11.41
CA TYR A 3 -3.64 23.71 10.01
C TYR A 3 -4.48 22.44 9.91
N THR A 4 -5.77 22.58 9.60
CA THR A 4 -6.59 21.44 9.19
C THR A 4 -6.29 21.16 7.72
N ALA A 5 -5.19 20.47 7.45
CA ALA A 5 -4.93 19.94 6.11
C ALA A 5 -5.92 18.79 5.87
N SER A 6 -6.95 19.04 5.07
CA SER A 6 -7.76 17.97 4.49
C SER A 6 -6.89 17.20 3.50
N PHE A 7 -6.18 16.18 3.99
CA PHE A 7 -5.43 15.29 3.12
C PHE A 7 -6.43 14.48 2.31
N ALA A 8 -6.54 14.76 1.02
CA ALA A 8 -7.22 13.85 0.11
C ALA A 8 -6.47 12.50 0.17
N VAL A 9 -7.22 11.42 0.37
CA VAL A 9 -6.73 10.04 0.51
C VAL A 9 -7.11 9.27 -0.75
N MET A 10 -6.24 8.39 -1.22
CA MET A 10 -6.56 7.40 -2.25
C MET A 10 -6.43 5.98 -1.70
N GLU A 11 -7.18 5.05 -2.26
CA GLU A 11 -7.11 3.63 -1.91
C GLU A 11 -6.26 2.89 -2.96
N VAL A 12 -5.15 2.31 -2.53
CA VAL A 12 -4.26 1.48 -3.36
C VAL A 12 -4.41 0.02 -2.97
N THR A 13 -4.12 -0.90 -3.90
CA THR A 13 -4.19 -2.34 -3.59
C THR A 13 -2.78 -2.92 -3.54
N VAL A 14 -2.40 -3.47 -2.38
CA VAL A 14 -1.19 -4.29 -2.24
C VAL A 14 -1.55 -5.72 -2.63
N ARG A 15 -0.92 -6.24 -3.69
CA ARG A 15 -1.12 -7.61 -4.17
C ARG A 15 0.18 -8.38 -4.21
N GLY A 16 0.08 -9.70 -4.04
CA GLY A 16 1.21 -10.60 -4.24
C GLY A 16 0.94 -12.00 -3.75
N VAL A 17 1.97 -12.84 -3.78
CA VAL A 17 1.93 -14.19 -3.23
C VAL A 17 2.99 -14.28 -2.15
N LEU A 18 2.60 -14.67 -0.94
CA LEU A 18 3.54 -14.78 0.17
C LEU A 18 4.52 -15.93 -0.07
N PRO A 19 5.80 -15.76 0.31
CA PRO A 19 6.79 -16.81 0.17
C PRO A 19 6.47 -18.02 1.03
N ILE A 20 6.89 -19.20 0.57
CA ILE A 20 6.69 -20.46 1.31
C ILE A 20 7.83 -20.64 2.31
N GLY A 21 7.49 -21.00 3.54
CA GLY A 21 8.44 -21.26 4.61
C GLY A 21 7.76 -21.60 5.94
N ASP A 22 8.56 -21.99 6.94
CA ASP A 22 8.08 -22.52 8.22
C ASP A 22 8.02 -21.48 9.35
N THR A 23 8.25 -20.20 9.05
CA THR A 23 8.17 -19.13 10.04
C THR A 23 6.72 -18.71 10.30
N THR A 24 6.42 -18.40 11.57
CA THR A 24 5.15 -17.84 12.01
C THR A 24 5.26 -16.35 12.36
N GLU A 25 6.42 -15.74 12.11
CA GLU A 25 6.67 -14.33 12.40
C GLU A 25 5.89 -13.43 11.45
N ASN A 26 5.38 -12.31 11.98
CA ASN A 26 4.82 -11.24 11.17
C ASN A 26 5.90 -10.20 10.87
N VAL A 27 5.87 -9.65 9.67
CA VAL A 27 6.76 -8.59 9.19
C VAL A 27 5.90 -7.40 8.77
N THR A 28 6.34 -6.21 9.17
CA THR A 28 5.74 -4.95 8.72
C THR A 28 6.40 -4.53 7.41
N TYR A 29 5.60 -4.50 6.35
CA TYR A 29 5.97 -3.94 5.06
C TYR A 29 5.50 -2.50 4.99
N PHE A 30 6.35 -1.61 4.50
CA PHE A 30 6.06 -0.20 4.31
C PHE A 30 5.79 0.10 2.85
N ILE A 31 4.82 0.97 2.61
CA ILE A 31 4.58 1.58 1.31
C ILE A 31 5.36 2.89 1.29
N LEU A 32 6.31 3.01 0.38
CA LEU A 32 7.17 4.17 0.21
C LEU A 32 6.75 4.96 -1.03
N ASP A 33 6.62 6.28 -0.91
CA ASP A 33 6.67 7.17 -2.05
C ASP A 33 8.13 7.38 -2.45
N ALA A 34 8.55 6.76 -3.55
CA ALA A 34 9.92 6.80 -4.03
C ALA A 34 10.37 8.18 -4.53
N VAL A 35 9.44 9.09 -4.81
CA VAL A 35 9.77 10.46 -5.24
C VAL A 35 10.06 11.35 -4.03
N LYS A 36 9.31 11.16 -2.94
CA LYS A 36 9.42 11.97 -1.72
C LYS A 36 10.26 11.30 -0.62
N SER A 37 10.68 10.05 -0.84
CA SER A 37 11.38 9.22 0.15
C SER A 37 10.64 9.16 1.50
N SER A 38 9.32 9.04 1.44
CA SER A 38 8.45 9.06 2.63
C SER A 38 7.59 7.81 2.72
N ILE A 39 7.42 7.32 3.95
CA ILE A 39 6.50 6.22 4.23
C ILE A 39 5.08 6.78 4.18
N VAL A 40 4.25 6.21 3.34
CA VAL A 40 2.87 6.64 3.10
C VAL A 40 1.83 5.62 3.53
N GLY A 41 2.27 4.41 3.90
CA GLY A 41 1.41 3.34 4.41
C GLY A 41 2.23 2.18 4.96
N GLN A 42 1.54 1.25 5.61
CA GLN A 42 2.14 0.02 6.11
C GLN A 42 1.13 -1.12 6.07
N VAL A 43 1.64 -2.34 5.97
CA VAL A 43 0.87 -3.58 6.02
C VAL A 43 1.65 -4.61 6.82
N ILE A 44 0.98 -5.32 7.70
CA ILE A 44 1.58 -6.41 8.48
C ILE A 44 1.18 -7.73 7.82
N LEU A 45 2.16 -8.53 7.40
CA LEU A 45 1.95 -9.82 6.74
C LEU A 45 2.85 -10.88 7.38
N PRO A 46 2.46 -12.17 7.34
CA PRO A 46 3.37 -13.25 7.70
C PRO A 46 4.63 -13.21 6.84
N LYS A 47 5.79 -13.46 7.46
CA LYS A 47 7.09 -13.53 6.78
C LYS A 47 7.12 -14.64 5.74
N ALA A 48 6.50 -15.77 6.05
CA ALA A 48 6.26 -16.87 5.14
C ALA A 48 5.01 -17.66 5.55
N VAL A 49 4.56 -18.56 4.70
CA VAL A 49 3.39 -19.43 4.93
C VAL A 49 3.69 -20.87 4.51
N LYS A 50 3.05 -21.85 5.15
CA LYS A 50 3.24 -23.28 4.84
C LYS A 50 2.73 -23.71 3.45
N ARG A 51 1.90 -22.89 2.82
CA ARG A 51 1.31 -23.12 1.51
C ARG A 51 1.21 -21.80 0.78
N SER A 52 1.28 -21.83 -0.55
CA SER A 52 1.12 -20.63 -1.37
C SER A 52 -0.17 -19.89 -1.00
N LEU A 53 -0.05 -18.61 -0.68
CA LEU A 53 -1.17 -17.74 -0.31
C LEU A 53 -1.07 -16.42 -1.07
N ALA A 54 -2.04 -16.19 -1.95
CA ALA A 54 -2.21 -14.90 -2.60
C ALA A 54 -2.87 -13.91 -1.64
N VAL A 55 -2.39 -12.66 -1.63
CA VAL A 55 -2.92 -11.58 -0.82
C VAL A 55 -3.33 -10.40 -1.69
N ALA A 56 -4.40 -9.73 -1.29
CA ALA A 56 -4.88 -8.48 -1.86
C ALA A 56 -5.43 -7.62 -0.72
N LEU A 57 -4.73 -6.54 -0.38
CA LEU A 57 -5.10 -5.64 0.72
C LEU A 57 -5.29 -4.23 0.20
N THR A 58 -6.41 -3.61 0.54
CA THR A 58 -6.66 -2.20 0.25
C THR A 58 -6.03 -1.35 1.35
N VAL A 59 -5.19 -0.39 0.96
CA VAL A 59 -4.48 0.51 1.87
C VAL A 59 -4.79 1.95 1.48
N LYS A 60 -5.11 2.76 2.49
CA LYS A 60 -5.30 4.21 2.32
C LYS A 60 -3.96 4.91 2.39
N VAL A 61 -3.62 5.66 1.34
CA VAL A 61 -2.39 6.47 1.25
C VAL A 61 -2.75 7.91 0.86
N PRO A 62 -1.91 8.91 1.16
CA PRO A 62 -2.13 10.27 0.69
C PRO A 62 -2.26 10.32 -0.83
N SER A 63 -3.28 11.02 -1.34
CA SER A 63 -3.52 11.19 -2.78
C SER A 63 -2.39 11.93 -3.51
N SER A 64 -1.56 12.66 -2.77
CA SER A 64 -0.39 13.34 -3.32
C SER A 64 0.82 12.41 -3.48
N ALA A 65 0.72 11.14 -3.05
CA ALA A 65 1.80 10.18 -3.19
C ALA A 65 2.04 9.84 -4.67
N GLY A 66 3.32 9.81 -5.05
CA GLY A 66 3.76 9.57 -6.42
C GLY A 66 3.96 8.09 -6.72
N LYS A 67 5.18 7.74 -7.15
CA LYS A 67 5.54 6.36 -7.50
C LYS A 67 5.69 5.52 -6.21
N LEU A 68 4.78 4.58 -6.03
CA LEU A 68 4.75 3.74 -4.83
C LEU A 68 5.60 2.48 -4.98
N ALA A 69 6.32 2.12 -3.92
CA ALA A 69 7.02 0.85 -3.75
C ALA A 69 6.62 0.21 -2.42
N ILE A 70 6.74 -1.12 -2.30
CA ILE A 70 6.49 -1.84 -1.06
C ILE A 70 7.69 -2.68 -0.67
N GLY A 71 8.03 -2.71 0.61
CA GLY A 71 9.26 -3.33 1.09
C GLY A 71 9.45 -3.22 2.59
N THR A 72 10.62 -3.60 3.07
CA THR A 72 11.05 -3.49 4.48
C THR A 72 12.30 -2.63 4.57
N PHE A 73 12.70 -2.25 5.77
CA PHE A 73 14.03 -1.67 6.01
C PHE A 73 14.96 -2.76 6.55
N ASP A 74 16.19 -2.80 6.08
CA ASP A 74 17.24 -3.63 6.68
C ASP A 74 17.85 -2.95 7.93
N ASP A 75 18.76 -3.64 8.60
CA ASP A 75 19.43 -3.13 9.81
C ASP A 75 20.28 -1.88 9.55
N GLY A 76 20.64 -1.62 8.29
CA GLY A 76 21.33 -0.40 7.86
C GLY A 76 20.38 0.76 7.53
N GLY A 77 19.07 0.56 7.65
CA GLY A 77 18.06 1.54 7.30
C GLY A 77 17.82 1.70 5.79
N ASN A 78 18.31 0.77 4.96
CA ASN A 78 18.04 0.80 3.53
C ASN A 78 16.71 0.14 3.22
N PHE A 79 15.96 0.77 2.31
CA PHE A 79 14.69 0.22 1.87
C PHE A 79 14.90 -0.93 0.87
N GLN A 80 14.43 -2.11 1.24
CA GLN A 80 14.50 -3.35 0.47
C GLN A 80 13.12 -3.66 -0.12
N VAL A 81 13.00 -3.56 -1.44
CA VAL A 81 11.74 -3.82 -2.15
C VAL A 81 11.37 -5.29 -2.03
N ALA A 82 10.14 -5.56 -1.60
CA ALA A 82 9.58 -6.90 -1.56
C ALA A 82 9.08 -7.29 -2.97
N SER A 83 9.92 -7.94 -3.76
CA SER A 83 9.66 -8.26 -5.18
C SER A 83 8.44 -9.15 -5.43
N PHE A 84 7.98 -9.90 -4.43
CA PHE A 84 6.78 -10.73 -4.48
C PHE A 84 5.49 -9.95 -4.18
N LEU A 85 5.60 -8.69 -3.74
CA LEU A 85 4.49 -7.77 -3.54
C LEU A 85 4.57 -6.62 -4.56
N ARG A 86 3.40 -6.08 -4.91
CA ARG A 86 3.29 -4.88 -5.74
C ARG A 86 2.17 -3.99 -5.23
N VAL A 87 2.32 -2.69 -5.44
CA VAL A 87 1.28 -1.70 -5.17
C VAL A 87 0.61 -1.35 -6.48
N GLU A 88 -0.66 -1.70 -6.61
CA GLU A 88 -1.49 -1.34 -7.74
C GLU A 88 -2.17 0.02 -7.47
N PRO A 89 -2.20 0.92 -8.46
CA PRO A 89 -2.88 2.20 -8.33
C PRO A 89 -4.38 1.99 -8.09
N PRO A 90 -5.09 3.03 -7.60
CA PRO A 90 -6.54 2.93 -7.38
C PRO A 90 -7.23 2.45 -8.65
N ALA A 91 -8.06 1.41 -8.53
CA ALA A 91 -8.85 0.91 -9.67
C ALA A 91 -9.87 1.95 -10.16
N VAL A 92 -10.18 2.95 -9.33
CA VAL A 92 -11.16 3.99 -9.59
C VAL A 92 -10.43 5.29 -9.93
N GLN A 93 -10.29 5.59 -11.22
CA GLN A 93 -10.00 6.95 -11.67
C GLN A 93 -11.26 7.79 -11.40
N SER A 94 -11.21 8.66 -10.40
CA SER A 94 -12.32 9.49 -9.91
C SER A 94 -13.39 8.72 -9.14
N PRO A 95 -13.67 9.06 -7.86
CA PRO A 95 -14.97 8.75 -7.31
C PRO A 95 -15.98 9.53 -8.14
N GLY A 96 -16.55 8.88 -9.16
CA GLY A 96 -17.78 9.33 -9.78
C GLY A 96 -18.80 9.39 -8.66
N GLY A 97 -19.05 10.59 -8.14
CA GLY A 97 -20.14 10.80 -7.21
C GLY A 97 -21.42 10.23 -7.83
N ALA A 98 -22.34 9.78 -6.99
CA ALA A 98 -23.66 9.38 -7.46
C ALA A 98 -24.33 10.57 -8.15
N VAL A 99 -24.19 10.68 -9.47
CA VAL A 99 -24.95 11.60 -10.29
C VAL A 99 -26.33 10.98 -10.45
N GLY A 100 -27.25 11.33 -9.55
CA GLY A 100 -28.66 11.08 -9.77
C GLY A 100 -29.05 11.65 -11.14
N ALA A 101 -29.97 10.98 -11.85
CA ALA A 101 -30.46 11.46 -13.13
C ALA A 101 -30.90 12.93 -12.99
N SER A 102 -30.36 13.81 -13.84
CA SER A 102 -30.78 15.21 -13.90
C SER A 102 -32.26 15.23 -14.27
N GLY A 103 -33.11 15.49 -13.28
CA GLY A 103 -34.54 15.67 -13.47
C GLY A 103 -34.75 16.91 -14.35
N ARG A 104 -35.33 16.69 -15.52
CA ARG A 104 -35.86 17.72 -16.41
C ARG A 104 -37.32 17.96 -16.09
#